data_AF-A0A6G7KAF1-F1
#
_entry.id   AF-A0A6G7KAF1-F1
#
_cell.length_a   1.000
_cell.length_b   1.000
_cell.length_c   1.000
_cell.angle_alpha   90.00
_cell.angle_beta   90.00
_cell.angle_gamma   90.00
#
_symmetry.space_group_name_H-M   'P 1'
#
loop_
_entity.id
_entity.type
_entity.pdbx_description
1 polymer ?
#
loop_
_entity_poly.entity_id
_entity_poly.type
_entity_poly.pdbx_seq_one_letter_code
_entity_poly.pdbx_strand_id
1 'polypeptide(L)'
;MNERERILALVKEGIISTEEAIELLENAAKKHGKDAVKTNQDTDFMTEETTQEPQTAEEQIEEAEKKDKENFEKIIEELASEISYFSSRVDEKTEALQVLRRQISLKQERRQEIATHEELDTVTPELEMEAVRLDEELDGLKSQEEALREEKRQMEEKMRTLKKEQLEKNIKSIGDKFGSKEEWQETATEFSGKLNRLGSQIGSFLTSTINNVMENVEWKEVDLNMNVPGLVSKKFHHDFVYEQATASILDFQIANGNVSFEKWDKEDIKVAADIKIYAKFEEETPMEAFQARSTIDIDEDHFTFHVPNKRVRCDMTVYLPEREYDYVAFKMLNGNITVNDFAGKDIYAKTTNGKMTFNKVSATMLELDGVNGSITITDGSIVDVMAKVVNGSITTSSAINSSSLSIVNGDIRMTYHDTEAKRIKASSVNGSVKLAIPEEKSIELDARSSLGSIKNRIEAVEILKQRDEKTNKHLEFRKIEETATVVVELKTTNGSIMIKNTDKY
;
A
#
# COMPACT_ATOMS: atom_id res chain seq x y z
N MET A 1 13.30 43.32 -35.06
CA MET A 1 12.33 42.21 -35.03
C MET A 1 12.94 41.05 -35.75
N ASN A 2 13.09 39.93 -35.05
CA ASN A 2 13.68 38.72 -35.60
C ASN A 2 12.69 38.09 -36.61
N GLU A 3 13.17 37.48 -37.70
CA GLU A 3 12.31 36.95 -38.76
C GLU A 3 11.31 35.92 -38.22
N ARG A 4 11.75 35.16 -37.20
CA ARG A 4 10.93 34.24 -36.39
C ARG A 4 9.78 34.91 -35.64
N GLU A 5 10.00 36.09 -35.06
CA GLU A 5 8.95 36.81 -34.32
C GLU A 5 7.88 37.35 -35.27
N ARG A 6 8.26 37.71 -36.49
CA ARG A 6 7.34 38.21 -37.51
C ARG A 6 6.46 37.08 -38.06
N ILE A 7 7.02 35.89 -38.27
CA ILE A 7 6.26 34.71 -38.72
C ILE A 7 5.26 34.27 -37.65
N LEU A 8 5.66 34.26 -36.37
CA LEU A 8 4.77 33.93 -35.26
C LEU A 8 3.64 34.95 -35.06
N ALA A 9 3.91 36.23 -35.33
CA ALA A 9 2.86 37.26 -35.32
C ALA A 9 1.82 37.04 -36.43
N LEU A 10 2.25 36.67 -37.65
CA LEU A 10 1.35 36.40 -38.78
C LEU A 10 0.45 35.16 -38.56
N VAL A 11 0.95 34.15 -37.84
CA VAL A 11 0.15 32.99 -37.39
C VAL A 11 -0.90 33.41 -36.38
N LYS A 12 -0.49 34.26 -35.42
CA LYS A 12 -1.38 34.75 -34.36
C LYS A 12 -2.50 35.65 -34.90
N GLU A 13 -2.22 36.37 -35.99
CA GLU A 13 -3.21 37.15 -36.74
C GLU A 13 -4.03 36.30 -37.73
N GLY A 14 -3.73 35.00 -37.88
CA GLY A 14 -4.46 34.06 -38.73
C GLY A 14 -4.26 34.28 -40.23
N ILE A 15 -3.22 35.03 -40.62
CA ILE A 15 -2.91 35.37 -42.02
C ILE A 15 -2.25 34.18 -42.73
N ILE A 16 -1.52 33.34 -41.99
CA ILE A 16 -0.90 32.10 -42.49
C ILE A 16 -1.22 30.93 -41.58
N SER A 17 -1.24 29.72 -42.13
CA SER A 17 -1.50 28.51 -41.35
C SER A 17 -0.29 28.11 -40.49
N THR A 18 -0.54 27.31 -39.45
CA THR A 18 0.51 26.79 -38.56
C THR A 18 1.51 25.90 -39.29
N GLU A 19 1.08 25.18 -40.32
CA GLU A 19 1.95 24.32 -41.13
C GLU A 19 2.85 25.16 -42.05
N GLU A 20 2.32 26.19 -42.72
CA GLU A 20 3.13 27.12 -43.52
C GLU A 20 4.14 27.88 -42.67
N ALA A 21 3.79 28.21 -41.43
CA ALA A 21 4.70 28.89 -40.51
C ALA A 21 5.86 28.00 -40.05
N ILE A 22 5.62 26.69 -39.86
CA ILE A 22 6.68 25.73 -39.53
C ILE A 22 7.65 25.62 -40.70
N GLU A 23 7.14 25.52 -41.93
CA GLU A 23 7.96 25.42 -43.14
C GLU A 23 8.80 26.69 -43.39
N LEU A 24 8.22 27.88 -43.14
CA LEU A 24 8.93 29.16 -43.21
C LEU A 24 10.00 29.31 -42.13
N LEU A 25 9.74 28.82 -40.91
CA LEU A 25 10.70 28.83 -39.81
C LEU A 25 11.87 27.85 -40.05
N GLU A 26 11.58 26.69 -40.64
CA GLU A 26 12.61 25.71 -40.98
C GLU A 26 13.54 26.22 -42.09
N ASN A 27 12.98 26.90 -43.09
CA ASN A 27 13.76 27.54 -44.14
C ASN A 27 14.59 28.73 -43.64
N ALA A 28 14.06 29.52 -42.68
CA ALA A 28 14.82 30.58 -42.02
C ALA A 28 16.00 30.03 -41.20
N ALA A 29 15.80 28.91 -40.50
CA ALA A 29 16.86 28.23 -39.75
C ALA A 29 17.96 27.66 -40.67
N LYS A 30 17.61 27.10 -41.83
CA LYS A 30 18.57 26.63 -42.85
C LYS A 30 19.37 27.77 -43.48
N LYS A 31 18.82 28.98 -43.54
CA LYS A 31 19.51 30.19 -44.03
C LYS A 31 20.56 30.69 -43.02
N HIS A 32 20.18 30.75 -41.74
CA HIS A 32 21.11 31.09 -40.65
C HIS A 32 22.27 30.08 -40.48
N GLY A 33 22.02 28.79 -40.76
CA GLY A 33 23.07 27.77 -40.80
C GLY A 33 24.06 27.92 -41.95
N LYS A 34 23.68 28.56 -43.06
CA LYS A 34 24.59 28.85 -44.19
C LYS A 34 25.38 30.15 -44.01
N ASP A 35 24.84 31.13 -43.29
CA ASP A 35 25.54 32.37 -42.96
C ASP A 35 26.61 32.16 -41.86
N ALA A 36 26.41 31.20 -40.97
CA ALA A 36 27.41 30.81 -39.96
C ALA A 36 28.65 30.09 -40.54
N VAL A 37 28.62 29.62 -41.80
CA VAL A 37 29.74 28.94 -42.47
C VAL A 37 30.59 29.91 -43.31
N LYS A 38 30.16 31.17 -43.52
CA LYS A 38 30.89 32.14 -44.36
C LYS A 38 31.77 33.14 -43.61
N THR A 39 31.77 33.17 -42.28
CA THR A 39 32.46 34.23 -41.51
C THR A 39 33.78 33.78 -40.86
N ASN A 40 34.31 32.59 -41.19
CA ASN A 40 35.60 32.10 -40.67
C ASN A 40 36.71 32.12 -41.74
N GLN A 41 36.94 33.27 -42.37
CA GLN A 41 38.24 33.63 -42.93
C GLN A 41 38.46 35.13 -42.71
N ASP A 42 39.16 35.47 -41.61
CA ASP A 42 40.32 36.39 -41.60
C ASP A 42 40.68 36.84 -40.17
N THR A 43 41.81 36.28 -39.70
CA THR A 43 42.93 36.88 -38.95
C THR A 43 42.74 38.00 -37.91
N ASP A 44 43.16 37.65 -36.67
CA ASP A 44 44.24 38.28 -35.86
C ASP A 44 43.95 39.56 -35.03
N PHE A 45 43.91 39.44 -33.69
CA PHE A 45 44.76 40.13 -32.68
C PHE A 45 44.25 39.98 -31.22
N MET A 46 45.17 40.20 -30.28
CA MET A 46 45.25 39.77 -28.86
C MET A 46 44.32 40.45 -27.81
N THR A 47 44.37 39.86 -26.59
CA THR A 47 44.03 40.36 -25.22
C THR A 47 42.52 40.43 -24.87
N GLU A 48 41.99 39.94 -23.74
CA GLU A 48 42.46 39.75 -22.35
C GLU A 48 41.63 38.64 -21.65
N GLU A 49 42.16 38.11 -20.55
CA GLU A 49 41.63 36.99 -19.77
C GLU A 49 40.21 37.21 -19.20
N THR A 50 39.33 36.23 -19.42
CA THR A 50 38.38 35.76 -18.39
C THR A 50 38.12 34.29 -18.67
N THR A 51 38.68 33.41 -17.83
CA THR A 51 38.46 31.97 -17.89
C THR A 51 37.04 31.66 -17.40
N GLN A 52 36.09 31.56 -18.32
CA GLN A 52 34.90 30.75 -18.15
C GLN A 52 34.98 29.64 -19.20
N GLU A 53 35.07 28.40 -18.74
CA GLU A 53 35.01 27.23 -19.60
C GLU A 53 33.65 27.17 -20.32
N PRO A 54 33.61 26.89 -21.64
CA PRO A 54 32.35 26.73 -22.35
C PRO A 54 31.71 25.38 -21.99
N GLN A 55 30.54 25.44 -21.33
CA GLN A 55 29.70 24.26 -21.09
C GLN A 55 29.26 23.66 -22.42
N THR A 56 29.60 22.39 -22.66
CA THR A 56 29.20 21.63 -23.84
C THR A 56 27.68 21.40 -23.87
N ALA A 57 27.11 21.29 -25.06
CA ALA A 57 25.66 21.08 -25.28
C ALA A 57 25.07 19.88 -24.53
N GLU A 58 25.89 18.91 -24.11
CA GLU A 58 25.51 17.77 -23.28
C GLU A 58 25.17 18.15 -21.83
N GLU A 59 25.84 19.15 -21.24
CA GLU A 59 25.56 19.60 -19.86
C GLU A 59 24.24 20.39 -19.78
N GLN A 60 23.90 21.14 -20.82
CA GLN A 60 22.62 21.87 -20.90
C GLN A 60 21.42 20.93 -21.08
N ILE A 61 21.62 19.79 -21.74
CA ILE A 61 20.60 18.74 -21.88
C ILE A 61 20.41 18.00 -20.56
N GLU A 62 21.49 17.60 -19.88
CA GLU A 62 21.39 16.96 -18.55
C GLU A 62 20.77 17.88 -17.49
N GLU A 63 21.06 19.18 -17.51
CA GLU A 63 20.49 20.13 -16.56
C GLU A 63 19.00 20.40 -16.84
N ALA A 64 18.60 20.45 -18.12
CA ALA A 64 17.20 20.54 -18.51
C ALA A 64 16.41 19.26 -18.12
N GLU A 65 16.99 18.08 -18.35
CA GLU A 65 16.39 16.79 -17.95
C GLU A 65 16.28 16.66 -16.42
N LYS A 66 17.28 17.14 -15.67
CA LYS A 66 17.20 17.23 -14.20
C LYS A 66 16.08 18.14 -13.74
N LYS A 67 15.93 19.31 -14.37
CA LYS A 67 14.94 20.30 -14.00
C LYS A 67 13.51 19.85 -14.34
N ASP A 68 13.35 19.17 -15.47
CA ASP A 68 12.07 18.56 -15.85
C ASP A 68 11.72 17.38 -14.94
N LYS A 69 12.72 16.61 -14.49
CA LYS A 69 12.55 15.59 -13.46
C LYS A 69 12.14 16.15 -12.10
N GLU A 70 12.79 17.22 -11.64
CA GLU A 70 12.43 17.90 -10.38
C GLU A 70 11.02 18.51 -10.43
N ASN A 71 10.61 19.05 -11.57
CA ASN A 71 9.25 19.57 -11.77
C ASN A 71 8.22 18.43 -11.75
N PHE A 72 8.55 17.29 -12.35
CA PHE A 72 7.68 16.11 -12.32
C PHE A 72 7.56 15.52 -10.91
N GLU A 73 8.68 15.41 -10.17
CA GLU A 73 8.67 14.96 -8.77
C GLU A 73 7.79 15.86 -7.89
N LYS A 74 7.83 17.18 -8.07
CA LYS A 74 6.96 18.12 -7.35
C LYS A 74 5.48 17.94 -7.67
N ILE A 75 5.13 17.70 -8.93
CA ILE A 75 3.74 17.46 -9.35
C ILE A 75 3.19 16.17 -8.73
N ILE A 76 4.02 15.13 -8.66
CA ILE A 76 3.66 13.86 -8.01
C ILE A 76 3.56 14.01 -6.49
N GLU A 77 4.45 14.77 -5.87
CA GLU A 77 4.43 15.04 -4.43
C GLU A 77 3.21 15.86 -4.01
N GLU A 78 2.82 16.87 -4.79
CA GLU A 78 1.61 17.67 -4.57
C GLU A 78 0.34 16.82 -4.70
N LEU A 79 0.26 15.98 -5.73
CA LEU A 79 -0.85 15.05 -5.94
C LEU A 79 -0.94 14.01 -4.79
N ALA A 80 0.19 13.48 -4.33
CA ALA A 80 0.23 12.53 -3.21
C ALA A 80 -0.19 13.17 -1.88
N SER A 81 0.24 14.41 -1.62
CA SER A 81 -0.14 15.17 -0.42
C SER A 81 -1.64 15.47 -0.38
N GLU A 82 -2.24 15.84 -1.51
CA GLU A 82 -3.66 16.17 -1.58
C GLU A 82 -4.54 14.92 -1.48
N ILE A 83 -4.17 13.83 -2.17
CA ILE A 83 -4.84 12.52 -2.01
C ILE A 83 -4.76 12.06 -0.55
N SER A 84 -3.62 12.26 0.10
CA SER A 84 -3.42 11.92 1.51
C SER A 84 -4.34 12.73 2.43
N TYR A 85 -4.43 14.05 2.23
CA TYR A 85 -5.31 14.92 3.02
C TYR A 85 -6.78 14.49 2.95
N PHE A 86 -7.30 14.24 1.75
CA PHE A 86 -8.69 13.81 1.58
C PHE A 86 -8.94 12.39 2.08
N SER A 87 -7.98 11.47 1.91
CA SER A 87 -8.12 10.09 2.41
C SER A 87 -8.19 10.08 3.94
N SER A 88 -7.29 10.78 4.62
CA SER A 88 -7.31 10.90 6.09
C SER A 88 -8.64 11.45 6.63
N ARG A 89 -9.25 12.40 5.90
CA ARG A 89 -10.51 13.03 6.32
C ARG A 89 -11.73 12.13 6.06
N VAL A 90 -11.68 11.30 5.02
CA VAL A 90 -12.68 10.24 4.77
C VAL A 90 -12.57 9.13 5.82
N ASP A 91 -11.35 8.79 6.24
CA ASP A 91 -11.10 7.80 7.29
C ASP A 91 -11.64 8.27 8.65
N GLU A 92 -11.38 9.52 9.04
CA GLU A 92 -11.92 10.13 10.27
C GLU A 92 -13.46 10.09 10.31
N LYS A 93 -14.12 10.38 9.17
CA LYS A 93 -15.59 10.32 9.06
C LYS A 93 -16.09 8.89 9.08
N THR A 94 -15.34 7.94 8.54
CA THR A 94 -15.67 6.51 8.56
C THR A 94 -15.60 5.95 9.98
N GLU A 95 -14.58 6.32 10.77
CA GLU A 95 -14.48 5.96 12.19
C GLU A 95 -15.64 6.55 13.00
N ALA A 96 -15.96 7.84 12.79
CA ALA A 96 -17.09 8.50 13.47
C ALA A 96 -18.43 7.82 13.17
N LEU A 97 -18.67 7.44 11.90
CA LEU A 97 -19.85 6.68 11.49
C LEU A 97 -19.94 5.31 12.16
N GLN A 98 -18.82 4.59 12.28
CA GLN A 98 -18.78 3.29 12.98
C GLN A 98 -19.14 3.41 14.46
N VAL A 99 -18.61 4.43 15.15
CA VAL A 99 -18.95 4.69 16.56
C VAL A 99 -20.45 5.00 16.70
N LEU A 100 -20.99 5.82 15.82
CA LEU A 100 -22.39 6.24 15.85
C LEU A 100 -23.35 5.07 15.55
N ARG A 101 -23.05 4.25 14.54
CA ARG A 101 -23.79 3.01 14.23
C ARG A 101 -23.81 2.05 15.41
N ARG A 102 -22.69 1.90 16.12
CA ARG A 102 -22.63 1.07 17.33
C ARG A 102 -23.54 1.60 18.44
N GLN A 103 -23.59 2.92 18.65
CA GLN A 103 -24.49 3.53 19.64
C GLN A 103 -25.97 3.35 19.27
N ILE A 104 -26.31 3.57 17.99
CA ILE A 104 -27.66 3.34 17.47
C ILE A 104 -28.06 1.87 17.68
N SER A 105 -27.21 0.92 17.31
CA SER A 105 -27.49 -0.51 17.48
C SER A 105 -27.78 -0.90 18.92
N LEU A 106 -26.98 -0.42 19.89
CA LEU A 106 -27.17 -0.74 21.31
C LEU A 106 -28.49 -0.16 21.87
N LYS A 107 -28.83 1.08 21.47
CA LYS A 107 -30.08 1.72 21.90
C LYS A 107 -31.31 1.09 21.24
N GLN A 108 -31.20 0.66 19.99
CA GLN A 108 -32.25 -0.08 19.29
C GLN A 108 -32.52 -1.44 19.95
N GLU A 109 -31.47 -2.15 20.36
CA GLU A 109 -31.60 -3.43 21.08
C GLU A 109 -32.38 -3.25 22.39
N ARG A 110 -32.02 -2.23 23.18
CA ARG A 110 -32.74 -1.91 24.42
C ARG A 110 -34.20 -1.50 24.15
N ARG A 111 -34.45 -0.72 23.09
CA ARG A 111 -35.81 -0.32 22.72
C ARG A 111 -36.67 -1.53 22.31
N GLN A 112 -36.08 -2.49 21.61
CA GLN A 112 -36.75 -3.72 21.18
C GLN A 112 -37.05 -4.67 22.35
N GLU A 113 -36.17 -4.72 23.36
CA GLU A 113 -36.45 -5.43 24.61
C GLU A 113 -37.69 -4.85 25.30
N ILE A 114 -37.79 -3.51 25.40
CA ILE A 114 -38.95 -2.83 25.96
C ILE A 114 -40.21 -3.08 25.11
N ALA A 115 -40.10 -3.04 23.77
CA ALA A 115 -41.22 -3.36 22.88
C ALA A 115 -41.74 -4.81 23.08
N THR A 116 -40.86 -5.76 23.41
CA THR A 116 -41.27 -7.14 23.74
C THR A 116 -42.06 -7.17 25.05
N HIS A 117 -41.71 -6.33 26.03
CA HIS A 117 -42.50 -6.17 27.25
C HIS A 117 -43.89 -5.52 26.98
N GLU A 118 -43.98 -4.59 26.02
CA GLU A 118 -45.23 -3.97 25.57
C GLU A 118 -46.15 -5.03 24.93
N GLU A 119 -45.61 -5.90 24.06
CA GLU A 119 -46.36 -6.99 23.41
C GLU A 119 -46.87 -8.06 24.39
N LEU A 120 -46.12 -8.28 25.48
CA LEU A 120 -46.48 -9.24 26.53
C LEU A 120 -47.39 -8.66 27.62
N ASP A 121 -47.79 -7.38 27.52
CA ASP A 121 -48.61 -6.66 28.50
C ASP A 121 -47.96 -6.64 29.91
N THR A 122 -46.62 -6.63 29.94
CA THR A 122 -45.79 -6.65 31.18
C THR A 122 -45.06 -5.34 31.45
N VAL A 123 -45.42 -4.28 30.74
CA VAL A 123 -44.76 -2.97 30.83
C VAL A 123 -45.04 -2.26 32.15
N THR A 124 -43.98 -1.66 32.73
CA THR A 124 -44.09 -0.76 33.88
C THR A 124 -44.02 0.71 33.41
N PRO A 125 -44.55 1.67 34.19
CA PRO A 125 -44.43 3.10 33.88
C PRO A 125 -42.97 3.57 33.70
N GLU A 126 -42.01 2.89 34.34
CA GLU A 126 -40.58 3.20 34.17
C GLU A 126 -40.06 2.77 32.79
N LEU A 127 -40.52 1.62 32.28
CA LEU A 127 -40.16 1.13 30.94
C LEU A 127 -40.78 1.99 29.84
N GLU A 128 -42.00 2.51 30.03
CA GLU A 128 -42.62 3.48 29.10
C GLU A 128 -41.81 4.77 29.01
N MET A 129 -41.36 5.30 30.15
CA MET A 129 -40.50 6.49 30.18
C MET A 129 -39.14 6.23 29.53
N GLU A 130 -38.56 5.05 29.73
CA GLU A 130 -37.29 4.65 29.11
C GLU A 130 -37.44 4.51 27.59
N ALA A 131 -38.54 3.94 27.11
CA ALA A 131 -38.89 3.83 25.70
C ALA A 131 -38.93 5.20 25.00
N VAL A 132 -39.65 6.17 25.57
CA VAL A 132 -39.75 7.52 25.01
C VAL A 132 -38.37 8.19 24.93
N ARG A 133 -37.54 8.05 25.96
CA ARG A 133 -36.17 8.62 25.96
C ARG A 133 -35.28 7.95 24.91
N LEU A 134 -35.37 6.64 24.76
CA LEU A 134 -34.61 5.90 23.75
C LEU A 134 -35.03 6.29 22.33
N ASP A 135 -36.31 6.51 22.09
CA ASP A 135 -36.83 6.95 20.79
C ASP A 135 -36.28 8.35 20.41
N GLU A 136 -36.28 9.31 21.34
CA GLU A 136 -35.66 10.64 21.13
C GLU A 136 -34.15 10.57 20.89
N GLU A 137 -33.42 9.78 21.69
CA GLU A 137 -31.97 9.59 21.52
C GLU A 137 -31.65 8.91 20.17
N LEU A 138 -32.45 7.94 19.74
CA LEU A 138 -32.28 7.24 18.46
C LEU A 138 -32.53 8.16 17.27
N ASP A 139 -33.53 9.04 17.34
CA ASP A 139 -33.81 10.01 16.28
C ASP A 139 -32.64 10.99 16.11
N GLY A 140 -32.12 11.52 17.22
CA GLY A 140 -30.95 12.40 17.23
C GLY A 140 -29.69 11.73 16.66
N LEU A 141 -29.40 10.48 17.05
CA LEU A 141 -28.23 9.76 16.57
C LEU A 141 -28.35 9.39 15.08
N LYS A 142 -29.54 8.99 14.61
CA LYS A 142 -29.77 8.71 13.19
C LYS A 142 -29.61 9.95 12.33
N SER A 143 -30.09 11.10 12.80
CA SER A 143 -29.90 12.39 12.11
C SER A 143 -28.42 12.76 12.00
N GLN A 144 -27.63 12.54 13.06
CA GLN A 144 -26.18 12.73 13.03
C GLN A 144 -25.48 11.76 12.06
N GLU A 145 -25.96 10.51 11.96
CA GLU A 145 -25.40 9.50 11.05
C GLU A 145 -25.63 9.90 9.61
N GLU A 146 -26.85 10.34 9.28
CA GLU A 146 -27.21 10.80 7.95
C GLU A 146 -26.39 12.03 7.54
N ALA A 147 -26.22 12.99 8.45
CA ALA A 147 -25.39 14.17 8.20
C ALA A 147 -23.92 13.81 7.93
N LEU A 148 -23.32 12.95 8.77
CA LEU A 148 -21.93 12.51 8.59
C LEU A 148 -21.75 11.68 7.31
N ARG A 149 -22.74 10.87 6.94
CA ARG A 149 -22.72 10.08 5.71
C ARG A 149 -22.76 10.97 4.47
N GLU A 150 -23.59 12.00 4.49
CA GLU A 150 -23.68 12.96 3.39
C GLU A 150 -22.39 13.79 3.26
N GLU A 151 -21.79 14.23 4.38
CA GLU A 151 -20.48 14.88 4.38
C GLU A 151 -19.39 13.98 3.77
N LYS A 152 -19.36 12.69 4.16
CA LYS A 152 -18.42 11.70 3.60
C LYS A 152 -18.62 11.55 2.10
N ARG A 153 -19.87 11.40 1.64
CA ARG A 153 -20.21 11.27 0.21
C ARG A 153 -19.74 12.49 -0.59
N GLN A 154 -20.00 13.69 -0.10
CA GLN A 154 -19.56 14.94 -0.74
C GLN A 154 -18.03 15.04 -0.80
N MET A 155 -17.32 14.52 0.21
CA MET A 155 -15.87 14.50 0.26
C MET A 155 -15.26 13.48 -0.72
N GLU A 156 -15.85 12.29 -0.83
CA GLU A 156 -15.49 11.28 -1.83
C GLU A 156 -15.73 11.78 -3.26
N GLU A 157 -16.85 12.48 -3.50
CA GLU A 157 -17.15 13.12 -4.79
C GLU A 157 -16.14 14.22 -5.12
N LYS A 158 -15.83 15.11 -4.16
CA LYS A 158 -14.79 16.14 -4.33
C LYS A 158 -13.42 15.53 -4.60
N MET A 159 -13.07 14.44 -3.91
CA MET A 159 -11.83 13.71 -4.16
C MET A 159 -11.79 13.14 -5.57
N ARG A 160 -12.90 12.57 -6.06
CA ARG A 160 -13.00 12.02 -7.41
C ARG A 160 -12.91 13.11 -8.48
N THR A 161 -13.52 14.27 -8.27
CA THR A 161 -13.45 15.39 -9.21
C THR A 161 -12.07 16.05 -9.20
N LEU A 162 -11.48 16.29 -8.03
CA LEU A 162 -10.11 16.81 -7.89
C LEU A 162 -9.09 15.87 -8.53
N LYS A 163 -9.20 14.56 -8.27
CA LYS A 163 -8.37 13.53 -8.93
C LYS A 163 -8.50 13.61 -10.45
N LYS A 164 -9.72 13.76 -10.99
CA LYS A 164 -9.95 13.85 -12.43
C LYS A 164 -9.40 15.15 -13.03
N GLU A 165 -9.66 16.30 -12.42
CA GLU A 165 -9.20 17.60 -12.91
C GLU A 165 -7.69 17.78 -12.81
N GLN A 166 -7.05 17.31 -11.73
CA GLN A 166 -5.59 17.36 -11.59
C GLN A 166 -4.90 16.37 -12.50
N LEU A 167 -5.44 15.15 -12.64
CA LEU A 167 -4.94 14.19 -13.61
C LEU A 167 -5.06 14.72 -15.04
N GLU A 168 -6.18 15.34 -15.42
CA GLU A 168 -6.36 15.95 -16.74
C GLU A 168 -5.45 17.17 -16.97
N LYS A 169 -5.26 18.03 -15.96
CA LYS A 169 -4.32 19.17 -16.05
C LYS A 169 -2.86 18.72 -16.16
N ASN A 170 -2.48 17.68 -15.41
CA ASN A 170 -1.12 17.12 -15.41
C ASN A 170 -0.86 16.28 -16.68
N ILE A 171 -1.87 15.59 -17.20
CA ILE A 171 -1.78 14.90 -18.51
C ILE A 171 -1.70 15.94 -19.64
N LYS A 172 -2.40 17.08 -19.56
CA LYS A 172 -2.27 18.16 -20.55
C LYS A 172 -0.92 18.86 -20.49
N SER A 173 -0.40 19.16 -19.29
CA SER A 173 0.93 19.80 -19.17
C SER A 173 2.08 18.91 -19.66
N ILE A 174 1.88 17.58 -19.64
CA ILE A 174 2.81 16.60 -20.20
C ILE A 174 2.53 16.36 -21.71
N GLY A 175 1.27 16.28 -22.12
CA GLY A 175 0.84 16.06 -23.50
C GLY A 175 1.13 17.23 -24.45
N ASP A 176 1.12 18.47 -23.95
CA ASP A 176 1.49 19.67 -24.72
C ASP A 176 3.00 19.72 -25.06
N LYS A 177 3.83 18.79 -24.53
CA LYS A 177 5.25 18.64 -24.87
C LYS A 177 5.67 17.28 -25.41
N PHE A 178 4.88 16.21 -25.26
CA PHE A 178 5.31 14.84 -25.61
C PHE A 178 4.24 13.93 -26.26
N GLY A 179 3.19 14.50 -26.86
CA GLY A 179 2.30 13.73 -27.73
C GLY A 179 1.25 12.88 -26.99
N SER A 180 0.49 12.10 -27.75
CA SER A 180 -0.86 11.65 -27.39
C SER A 180 -0.90 10.45 -26.42
N LYS A 181 -2.11 10.08 -26.00
CA LYS A 181 -2.39 9.07 -24.96
C LYS A 181 -1.83 7.66 -25.27
N GLU A 182 -1.63 7.32 -26.54
CA GLU A 182 -1.04 6.05 -26.99
C GLU A 182 0.49 6.06 -26.89
N GLU A 183 1.14 7.20 -27.17
CA GLU A 183 2.59 7.40 -26.96
C GLU A 183 2.96 7.40 -25.48
N TRP A 184 2.04 7.76 -24.58
CA TRP A 184 2.23 7.65 -23.12
C TRP A 184 2.40 6.21 -22.63
N GLN A 185 1.69 5.26 -23.25
CA GLN A 185 1.82 3.83 -22.93
C GLN A 185 3.12 3.26 -23.48
N GLU A 186 3.52 3.67 -24.69
CA GLU A 186 4.80 3.28 -25.27
C GLU A 186 5.99 3.91 -24.52
N THR A 187 5.90 5.18 -24.13
CA THR A 187 6.95 5.88 -23.37
C THR A 187 7.08 5.28 -21.96
N ALA A 188 5.99 4.88 -21.30
CA ALA A 188 6.05 4.18 -20.01
C ALA A 188 6.74 2.80 -20.12
N THR A 189 6.60 2.13 -21.27
CA THR A 189 7.18 0.81 -21.54
C THR A 189 8.63 0.92 -21.98
N GLU A 190 8.98 1.92 -22.79
CA GLU A 190 10.35 2.21 -23.23
C GLU A 190 11.20 2.81 -22.10
N PHE A 191 10.58 3.58 -21.19
CA PHE A 191 11.19 4.06 -19.96
C PHE A 191 11.53 2.90 -19.00
N SER A 192 10.75 1.80 -18.99
CA SER A 192 11.08 0.57 -18.24
C SER A 192 12.38 -0.08 -18.73
N GLY A 193 12.68 -0.01 -20.03
CA GLY A 193 13.85 -0.64 -20.66
C GLY A 193 15.18 0.09 -20.47
N LYS A 194 15.18 1.42 -20.28
CA LYS A 194 16.40 2.23 -20.09
C LYS A 194 16.69 2.63 -18.63
N LEU A 195 15.85 2.19 -17.68
CA LEU A 195 15.94 2.57 -16.26
C LEU A 195 16.61 1.52 -15.36
N ASN A 196 17.61 0.78 -15.87
CA ASN A 196 18.40 -0.17 -15.07
C ASN A 196 19.46 0.50 -14.17
N ARG A 197 19.48 1.83 -14.05
CA ARG A 197 20.46 2.55 -13.21
C ARG A 197 19.90 3.59 -12.23
N LEU A 198 18.61 3.95 -12.21
CA LEU A 198 18.09 4.91 -11.23
C LEU A 198 16.56 4.78 -11.00
N GLY A 199 16.15 4.42 -9.77
CA GLY A 199 14.87 4.83 -9.16
C GLY A 199 13.58 4.10 -9.58
N SER A 200 13.32 2.89 -9.07
CA SER A 200 12.25 1.98 -9.53
C SER A 200 11.01 1.80 -8.61
N GLN A 201 10.70 2.71 -7.68
CA GLN A 201 9.65 2.43 -6.67
C GLN A 201 8.32 3.18 -6.79
N ILE A 202 8.24 4.24 -7.61
CA ILE A 202 7.06 5.12 -7.63
C ILE A 202 6.16 4.84 -8.86
N GLY A 203 6.75 4.54 -10.03
CA GLY A 203 6.01 4.29 -11.27
C GLY A 203 5.20 2.99 -11.27
N SER A 204 5.82 1.88 -10.86
CA SER A 204 5.13 0.57 -10.73
C SER A 204 4.05 0.59 -9.65
N PHE A 205 4.23 1.41 -8.61
CA PHE A 205 3.29 1.59 -7.51
C PHE A 205 2.05 2.40 -7.94
N LEU A 206 2.22 3.47 -8.72
CA LEU A 206 1.10 4.27 -9.25
C LEU A 206 0.23 3.46 -10.23
N THR A 207 0.84 2.70 -11.14
CA THR A 207 0.09 1.85 -12.10
C THR A 207 -0.62 0.71 -11.39
N SER A 208 0.00 0.10 -10.38
CA SER A 208 -0.62 -0.97 -9.59
C SER A 208 -1.74 -0.45 -8.67
N THR A 209 -1.65 0.80 -8.20
CA THR A 209 -2.72 1.44 -7.41
C THR A 209 -3.90 1.81 -8.29
N ILE A 210 -3.67 2.30 -9.51
CA ILE A 210 -4.74 2.63 -10.46
C ILE A 210 -5.45 1.36 -10.95
N ASN A 211 -4.70 0.30 -11.27
CA ASN A 211 -5.30 -0.98 -11.68
C ASN A 211 -6.05 -1.66 -10.52
N ASN A 212 -5.51 -1.65 -9.29
CA ASN A 212 -6.23 -2.17 -8.12
C ASN A 212 -7.45 -1.33 -7.74
N VAL A 213 -7.47 -0.02 -8.04
CA VAL A 213 -8.67 0.81 -7.84
C VAL A 213 -9.68 0.53 -8.96
N MET A 214 -9.25 0.35 -10.20
CA MET A 214 -10.11 0.13 -11.37
C MET A 214 -10.70 -1.30 -11.43
N GLU A 215 -10.01 -2.29 -10.88
CA GLU A 215 -10.49 -3.67 -10.72
C GLU A 215 -11.33 -3.88 -9.45
N ASN A 216 -11.39 -2.90 -8.53
CA ASN A 216 -12.18 -2.97 -7.30
C ASN A 216 -13.34 -1.95 -7.20
N VAL A 217 -13.72 -1.28 -8.31
CA VAL A 217 -14.92 -0.42 -8.32
C VAL A 217 -16.19 -1.26 -8.50
N GLU A 218 -16.47 -2.17 -7.56
CA GLU A 218 -17.81 -2.78 -7.48
C GLU A 218 -18.24 -3.19 -6.07
N TRP A 219 -17.85 -2.51 -5.00
CA TRP A 219 -18.50 -2.75 -3.70
C TRP A 219 -18.74 -1.44 -2.96
N LYS A 220 -19.96 -0.92 -3.12
CA LYS A 220 -20.58 -0.01 -2.16
C LYS A 220 -20.46 -0.61 -0.76
N GLU A 221 -20.17 0.26 0.20
CA GLU A 221 -20.23 0.07 1.64
C GLU A 221 -21.23 -1.01 2.07
N VAL A 222 -20.71 -2.16 2.48
CA VAL A 222 -21.44 -3.10 3.34
C VAL A 222 -20.54 -3.32 4.55
N ASP A 223 -20.90 -2.67 5.65
CA ASP A 223 -20.36 -2.95 6.97
C ASP A 223 -20.47 -4.45 7.25
N LEU A 224 -19.34 -5.14 7.29
CA LEU A 224 -19.27 -6.56 7.67
C LEU A 224 -19.24 -6.75 9.19
N ASN A 225 -20.00 -5.90 9.88
CA ASN A 225 -20.49 -6.15 11.23
C ASN A 225 -22.02 -6.34 11.17
N MET A 226 -22.49 -7.11 10.18
CA MET A 226 -23.90 -7.47 10.00
C MET A 226 -24.39 -8.39 11.12
N ASN A 227 -24.69 -7.81 12.27
CA ASN A 227 -25.78 -8.32 13.11
C ASN A 227 -27.08 -7.79 12.50
N VAL A 228 -27.46 -8.34 11.34
CA VAL A 228 -28.69 -7.95 10.66
C VAL A 228 -29.85 -8.71 11.31
N PRO A 229 -30.78 -8.01 11.98
CA PRO A 229 -31.93 -8.64 12.62
C PRO A 229 -32.75 -9.38 11.55
N GLY A 230 -33.04 -10.67 11.78
CA GLY A 230 -33.91 -11.48 10.89
C GLY A 230 -33.21 -12.48 9.96
N LEU A 231 -31.87 -12.56 9.93
CA LEU A 231 -31.17 -13.62 9.19
C LEU A 231 -31.05 -14.89 10.05
N VAL A 232 -31.76 -15.95 9.66
CA VAL A 232 -31.57 -17.30 10.21
C VAL A 232 -30.10 -17.68 9.99
N SER A 233 -29.37 -17.89 11.09
CA SER A 233 -27.99 -18.37 11.02
C SER A 233 -27.91 -19.76 11.62
N LYS A 234 -27.15 -20.63 10.96
CA LYS A 234 -26.84 -21.98 11.45
C LYS A 234 -25.34 -22.05 11.72
N LYS A 235 -24.99 -22.65 12.87
CA LYS A 235 -23.61 -22.85 13.32
C LYS A 235 -23.37 -24.33 13.52
N PHE A 236 -22.18 -24.79 13.18
CA PHE A 236 -21.72 -26.13 13.49
C PHE A 236 -20.19 -26.17 13.51
N HIS A 237 -19.66 -27.19 14.16
CA HIS A 237 -18.23 -27.49 14.20
C HIS A 237 -17.96 -28.73 13.37
N HIS A 238 -16.82 -28.79 12.66
CA HIS A 238 -16.39 -29.98 11.97
C HIS A 238 -14.86 -30.09 11.95
N ASP A 239 -14.38 -31.31 12.19
CA ASP A 239 -12.99 -31.70 12.05
C ASP A 239 -12.80 -32.41 10.70
N PHE A 240 -12.13 -31.76 9.76
CA PHE A 240 -11.65 -32.40 8.54
C PHE A 240 -10.32 -33.07 8.85
N VAL A 241 -10.22 -34.39 8.69
CA VAL A 241 -9.00 -35.15 8.98
C VAL A 241 -8.57 -35.90 7.72
N TYR A 242 -7.32 -35.69 7.32
CA TYR A 242 -6.71 -36.32 6.16
C TYR A 242 -5.52 -37.16 6.64
N GLU A 243 -5.74 -38.47 6.69
CA GLU A 243 -4.77 -39.43 7.22
C GLU A 243 -3.54 -39.51 6.31
N GLN A 244 -2.34 -39.44 6.92
CA GLN A 244 -1.04 -39.58 6.23
C GLN A 244 -0.90 -38.67 4.99
N ALA A 245 -1.45 -37.46 5.03
CA ALA A 245 -1.43 -36.54 3.91
C ALA A 245 0.00 -36.05 3.61
N THR A 246 0.45 -36.20 2.36
CA THR A 246 1.80 -35.81 1.92
C THR A 246 1.88 -34.40 1.35
N ALA A 247 0.73 -33.78 1.04
CA ALA A 247 0.66 -32.47 0.41
C ALA A 247 1.57 -31.42 1.07
N SER A 248 2.42 -30.80 0.26
CA SER A 248 3.37 -29.75 0.65
C SER A 248 2.95 -28.37 0.13
N ILE A 249 1.96 -28.32 -0.78
CA ILE A 249 1.36 -27.11 -1.34
C ILE A 249 0.00 -26.89 -0.70
N LEU A 250 -0.16 -25.82 0.06
CA LEU A 250 -1.39 -25.55 0.82
C LEU A 250 -2.04 -24.24 0.34
N ASP A 251 -3.29 -24.28 -0.13
CA ASP A 251 -4.00 -23.10 -0.64
C ASP A 251 -5.32 -22.86 0.10
N PHE A 252 -5.38 -21.75 0.83
CA PHE A 252 -6.51 -21.34 1.64
C PHE A 252 -7.13 -20.06 1.09
N GLN A 253 -8.41 -20.12 0.69
CA GLN A 253 -9.16 -18.95 0.23
C GLN A 253 -10.42 -18.73 1.06
N ILE A 254 -10.41 -17.78 1.98
CA ILE A 254 -11.48 -17.62 2.99
C ILE A 254 -12.08 -16.21 2.93
N ALA A 255 -13.37 -16.11 2.62
CA ALA A 255 -14.04 -14.81 2.60
C ALA A 255 -14.19 -14.20 4.00
N ASN A 256 -14.60 -14.99 5.01
CA ASN A 256 -14.70 -14.51 6.38
C ASN A 256 -14.28 -15.57 7.39
N GLY A 257 -13.54 -15.16 8.43
CA GLY A 257 -13.14 -16.01 9.55
C GLY A 257 -11.62 -16.04 9.71
N ASN A 258 -11.13 -16.51 10.85
CA ASN A 258 -9.70 -16.56 11.13
C ASN A 258 -9.08 -17.88 10.66
N VAL A 259 -7.81 -17.85 10.26
CA VAL A 259 -7.02 -19.05 9.94
C VAL A 259 -5.79 -19.08 10.86
N SER A 260 -5.65 -20.15 11.64
CA SER A 260 -4.46 -20.41 12.45
C SER A 260 -3.76 -21.67 11.98
N PHE A 261 -2.45 -21.63 11.77
CA PHE A 261 -1.63 -22.81 11.56
C PHE A 261 -0.91 -23.17 12.85
N GLU A 262 -1.00 -24.45 13.23
CA GLU A 262 -0.35 -25.01 14.41
C GLU A 262 0.39 -26.29 14.03
N LYS A 263 1.60 -26.45 14.53
CA LYS A 263 2.35 -27.70 14.42
C LYS A 263 1.78 -28.76 15.37
N TRP A 264 1.78 -30.03 14.97
CA TRP A 264 1.44 -31.15 15.86
C TRP A 264 2.28 -32.41 15.62
N ASP A 265 2.13 -33.40 16.49
CA ASP A 265 2.94 -34.63 16.58
C ASP A 265 2.42 -35.79 15.72
N LYS A 266 1.49 -35.53 14.79
CA LYS A 266 0.88 -36.53 13.92
C LYS A 266 1.25 -36.30 12.46
N GLU A 267 1.22 -37.38 11.68
CA GLU A 267 1.43 -37.39 10.23
C GLU A 267 0.19 -36.94 9.44
N ASP A 268 -0.94 -36.79 10.11
CA ASP A 268 -2.20 -36.36 9.48
C ASP A 268 -2.20 -34.85 9.28
N ILE A 269 -3.02 -34.36 8.34
CA ILE A 269 -3.44 -32.96 8.32
C ILE A 269 -4.85 -32.88 8.91
N LYS A 270 -5.07 -31.95 9.84
CA LYS A 270 -6.40 -31.71 10.42
C LYS A 270 -6.81 -30.25 10.32
N VAL A 271 -8.03 -29.99 9.88
CA VAL A 271 -8.67 -28.68 9.96
C VAL A 271 -9.84 -28.74 10.93
N ALA A 272 -9.69 -28.12 12.10
CA ALA A 272 -10.78 -27.91 13.04
C ALA A 272 -11.48 -26.60 12.69
N ALA A 273 -12.72 -26.67 12.20
CA ALA A 273 -13.44 -25.52 11.66
C ALA A 273 -14.76 -25.25 12.41
N ASP A 274 -14.92 -24.01 12.88
CA ASP A 274 -16.17 -23.45 13.38
C ASP A 274 -16.84 -22.65 12.26
N ILE A 275 -17.98 -23.16 11.78
CA ILE A 275 -18.65 -22.66 10.58
C ILE A 275 -19.98 -22.01 10.96
N LYS A 276 -20.23 -20.83 10.39
CA LYS A 276 -21.51 -20.13 10.48
C LYS A 276 -21.99 -19.69 9.10
N ILE A 277 -23.21 -20.10 8.74
CA ILE A 277 -23.86 -19.74 7.48
C ILE A 277 -24.92 -18.68 7.77
N TYR A 278 -24.80 -17.52 7.11
CA TYR A 278 -25.70 -16.36 7.22
C TYR A 278 -26.70 -16.34 6.05
N ALA A 279 -27.49 -17.40 5.92
CA ALA A 279 -28.56 -17.49 4.94
C ALA A 279 -29.49 -18.65 5.29
N LYS A 280 -30.72 -18.58 4.77
CA LYS A 280 -31.51 -19.81 4.54
C LYS A 280 -30.87 -20.58 3.39
N PHE A 281 -30.90 -21.89 3.48
CA PHE A 281 -30.35 -22.82 2.50
C PHE A 281 -31.36 -23.96 2.32
N GLU A 282 -31.37 -24.58 1.13
CA GLU A 282 -32.35 -25.59 0.73
C GLU A 282 -31.88 -27.00 1.09
N GLU A 283 -30.56 -27.16 1.27
CA GLU A 283 -29.88 -28.39 1.63
C GLU A 283 -30.38 -28.93 2.97
N GLU A 284 -30.40 -30.27 3.12
CA GLU A 284 -31.00 -30.92 4.26
C GLU A 284 -30.22 -30.65 5.56
N THR A 285 -28.89 -30.53 5.44
CA THR A 285 -28.01 -30.28 6.57
C THR A 285 -27.13 -29.02 6.41
N PRO A 286 -26.71 -28.37 7.52
CA PRO A 286 -25.73 -27.29 7.47
C PRO A 286 -24.40 -27.69 6.82
N MET A 287 -24.01 -28.96 6.91
CA MET A 287 -22.78 -29.48 6.29
C MET A 287 -22.88 -29.53 4.77
N GLU A 288 -23.98 -30.07 4.23
CA GLU A 288 -24.23 -30.07 2.78
C GLU A 288 -24.28 -28.65 2.22
N ALA A 289 -24.92 -27.73 2.95
CA ALA A 289 -24.91 -26.32 2.59
C ALA A 289 -23.50 -25.71 2.58
N PHE A 290 -22.65 -26.09 3.54
CA PHE A 290 -21.26 -25.64 3.55
C PHE A 290 -20.46 -26.21 2.38
N GLN A 291 -20.59 -27.52 2.11
CA GLN A 291 -19.92 -28.21 0.99
C GLN A 291 -20.34 -27.62 -0.36
N ALA A 292 -21.62 -27.28 -0.56
CA ALA A 292 -22.10 -26.63 -1.78
C ALA A 292 -21.52 -25.21 -2.00
N ARG A 293 -20.88 -24.62 -0.99
CA ARG A 293 -20.34 -23.25 -0.98
C ARG A 293 -18.82 -23.22 -0.73
N SER A 294 -18.17 -24.38 -0.75
CA SER A 294 -16.74 -24.54 -0.54
C SER A 294 -16.15 -25.52 -1.54
N THR A 295 -14.85 -25.40 -1.77
CA THR A 295 -14.05 -26.37 -2.52
C THR A 295 -12.98 -26.87 -1.58
N ILE A 296 -13.04 -28.15 -1.21
CA ILE A 296 -12.07 -28.77 -0.33
C ILE A 296 -11.61 -30.04 -1.02
N ASP A 297 -10.33 -30.09 -1.34
CA ASP A 297 -9.71 -31.18 -2.09
C ASP A 297 -8.28 -31.39 -1.61
N ILE A 298 -7.83 -32.64 -1.57
CA ILE A 298 -6.47 -32.98 -1.22
C ILE A 298 -5.98 -34.13 -2.09
N ASP A 299 -4.79 -33.97 -2.64
CA ASP A 299 -4.05 -35.01 -3.35
C ASP A 299 -2.65 -35.22 -2.75
N GLU A 300 -1.77 -35.92 -3.46
CA GLU A 300 -0.42 -36.23 -2.98
C GLU A 300 0.44 -34.96 -2.77
N ASP A 301 0.17 -33.89 -3.51
CA ASP A 301 0.99 -32.67 -3.57
C ASP A 301 0.25 -31.44 -3.00
N HIS A 302 -1.05 -31.31 -3.27
CA HIS A 302 -1.86 -30.12 -3.04
C HIS A 302 -2.95 -30.36 -2.01
N PHE A 303 -3.13 -29.39 -1.10
CA PHE A 303 -4.29 -29.27 -0.24
C PHE A 303 -4.99 -27.94 -0.48
N THR A 304 -6.22 -27.99 -0.99
CA THR A 304 -7.07 -26.83 -1.27
C THR A 304 -8.19 -26.74 -0.23
N PHE A 305 -8.33 -25.59 0.42
CA PHE A 305 -9.45 -25.29 1.32
C PHE A 305 -10.02 -23.89 1.02
N HIS A 306 -11.03 -23.86 0.14
CA HIS A 306 -11.64 -22.62 -0.33
C HIS A 306 -13.07 -22.45 0.19
N VAL A 307 -13.32 -21.35 0.88
CA VAL A 307 -14.63 -20.87 1.32
C VAL A 307 -14.82 -19.42 0.84
N PRO A 308 -14.98 -19.19 -0.49
CA PRO A 308 -15.05 -17.85 -1.07
C PRO A 308 -16.41 -17.17 -0.85
N ASN A 309 -17.42 -17.90 -0.35
CA ASN A 309 -18.76 -17.37 -0.17
C ASN A 309 -18.81 -16.39 1.02
N LYS A 310 -19.07 -15.10 0.74
CA LYS A 310 -19.15 -14.02 1.74
C LYS A 310 -20.26 -14.19 2.79
N ARG A 311 -21.20 -15.12 2.61
CA ARG A 311 -22.24 -15.46 3.60
C ARG A 311 -21.83 -16.59 4.54
N VAL A 312 -20.64 -17.15 4.36
CA VAL A 312 -20.08 -18.17 5.24
C VAL A 312 -18.95 -17.50 6.03
N ARG A 313 -18.97 -17.72 7.35
CA ARG A 313 -17.83 -17.47 8.23
C ARG A 313 -17.25 -18.82 8.63
N CYS A 314 -15.95 -18.98 8.47
CA CYS A 314 -15.22 -20.19 8.78
C CYS A 314 -13.97 -19.80 9.57
N ASP A 315 -14.05 -19.93 10.90
CA ASP A 315 -12.88 -19.82 11.77
C ASP A 315 -12.23 -21.20 11.85
N MET A 316 -10.93 -21.32 11.57
CA MET A 316 -10.26 -22.61 11.51
C MET A 316 -8.88 -22.62 12.17
N THR A 317 -8.55 -23.76 12.76
CA THR A 317 -7.19 -24.13 13.15
C THR A 317 -6.74 -25.32 12.31
N VAL A 318 -5.65 -25.15 11.58
CA VAL A 318 -5.02 -26.15 10.71
C VAL A 318 -3.83 -26.74 11.45
N TYR A 319 -3.95 -28.00 11.84
CA TYR A 319 -2.87 -28.76 12.45
C TYR A 319 -2.08 -29.48 11.37
N LEU A 320 -0.76 -29.23 11.35
CA LEU A 320 0.15 -29.67 10.31
C LEU A 320 1.30 -30.52 10.88
N PRO A 321 1.67 -31.63 10.20
CA PRO A 321 2.85 -32.42 10.54
C PRO A 321 4.13 -31.58 10.58
N GLU A 322 5.08 -31.98 11.41
CA GLU A 322 6.40 -31.34 11.50
C GLU A 322 7.27 -31.69 10.27
N ARG A 323 7.16 -30.87 9.23
CA ARG A 323 7.98 -30.95 8.00
C ARG A 323 8.11 -29.59 7.31
N GLU A 324 8.96 -29.52 6.30
CA GLU A 324 9.06 -28.34 5.43
C GLU A 324 8.01 -28.42 4.31
N TYR A 325 7.25 -27.34 4.15
CA TYR A 325 6.23 -27.18 3.10
C TYR A 325 6.79 -26.39 1.91
N ASP A 326 6.40 -26.73 0.69
CA ASP A 326 6.93 -26.08 -0.50
C ASP A 326 6.28 -24.71 -0.73
N TYR A 327 4.95 -24.63 -0.62
CA TYR A 327 4.22 -23.39 -0.87
C TYR A 327 2.97 -23.29 -0.01
N VAL A 328 2.73 -22.12 0.58
CA VAL A 328 1.50 -21.83 1.32
C VAL A 328 0.89 -20.52 0.82
N ALA A 329 -0.38 -20.56 0.43
CA ALA A 329 -1.14 -19.39 0.04
C ALA A 329 -2.33 -19.15 0.98
N PHE A 330 -2.47 -17.90 1.43
CA PHE A 330 -3.66 -17.39 2.10
C PHE A 330 -4.27 -16.25 1.30
N LYS A 331 -5.52 -16.38 0.89
CA LYS A 331 -6.30 -15.34 0.22
C LYS A 331 -7.56 -15.06 1.03
N MET A 332 -7.53 -13.98 1.79
CA MET A 332 -8.60 -13.64 2.72
C MET A 332 -9.24 -12.29 2.42
N LEU A 333 -10.55 -12.21 2.61
CA LEU A 333 -11.26 -10.94 2.58
C LEU A 333 -11.35 -10.34 4.00
N ASN A 334 -11.89 -11.08 4.96
CA ASN A 334 -12.00 -10.63 6.36
C ASN A 334 -11.56 -11.69 7.36
N GLY A 335 -10.54 -11.40 8.16
CA GLY A 335 -10.08 -12.28 9.22
C GLY A 335 -8.57 -12.23 9.40
N ASN A 336 -8.13 -12.76 10.54
CA ASN A 336 -6.72 -12.81 10.89
C ASN A 336 -6.07 -14.09 10.38
N ILE A 337 -4.81 -13.98 9.98
CA ILE A 337 -3.91 -15.10 9.69
C ILE A 337 -2.92 -15.19 10.84
N THR A 338 -2.80 -16.37 11.44
CA THR A 338 -1.80 -16.66 12.46
C THR A 338 -1.03 -17.91 12.05
N VAL A 339 0.29 -17.83 12.00
CA VAL A 339 1.17 -18.97 11.68
C VAL A 339 2.22 -19.06 12.77
N ASN A 340 2.21 -20.15 13.52
CA ASN A 340 3.11 -20.41 14.64
C ASN A 340 3.98 -21.64 14.35
N ASP A 341 5.27 -21.57 14.69
CA ASP A 341 6.20 -22.70 14.67
C ASP A 341 6.18 -23.48 13.34
N PHE A 342 6.34 -22.76 12.22
CA PHE A 342 6.15 -23.28 10.86
C PHE A 342 7.42 -23.21 10.01
N ALA A 343 7.67 -24.25 9.20
CA ALA A 343 8.77 -24.30 8.23
C ALA A 343 8.22 -24.46 6.81
N GLY A 344 8.56 -23.54 5.91
CA GLY A 344 8.19 -23.67 4.50
C GLY A 344 9.04 -22.80 3.59
N LYS A 345 9.13 -23.13 2.30
CA LYS A 345 9.98 -22.39 1.36
C LYS A 345 9.37 -21.04 1.01
N ASP A 346 8.16 -21.07 0.45
CA ASP A 346 7.46 -19.88 -0.03
C ASP A 346 6.10 -19.71 0.66
N ILE A 347 5.87 -18.55 1.26
CA ILE A 347 4.61 -18.22 1.93
C ILE A 347 4.05 -16.93 1.33
N TYR A 348 2.87 -17.02 0.73
CA TYR A 348 2.10 -15.90 0.23
C TYR A 348 0.86 -15.67 1.09
N ALA A 349 0.66 -14.46 1.60
CA ALA A 349 -0.54 -14.12 2.34
C ALA A 349 -1.12 -12.78 1.90
N LYS A 350 -2.40 -12.77 1.55
CA LYS A 350 -3.16 -11.58 1.20
C LYS A 350 -4.42 -11.47 2.06
N THR A 351 -4.62 -10.30 2.67
CA THR A 351 -5.85 -9.98 3.39
C THR A 351 -6.35 -8.57 3.09
N THR A 352 -7.67 -8.42 2.88
CA THR A 352 -8.28 -7.09 2.78
C THR A 352 -8.47 -6.46 4.16
N ASN A 353 -9.05 -7.20 5.12
CA ASN A 353 -9.29 -6.71 6.47
C ASN A 353 -8.87 -7.74 7.51
N GLY A 354 -7.75 -7.51 8.18
CA GLY A 354 -7.28 -8.41 9.23
C GLY A 354 -5.79 -8.32 9.51
N LYS A 355 -5.37 -8.91 10.62
CA LYS A 355 -3.97 -8.98 11.03
C LYS A 355 -3.31 -10.23 10.48
N MET A 356 -2.04 -10.13 10.12
CA MET A 356 -1.21 -11.27 9.77
C MET A 356 -0.08 -11.40 10.81
N THR A 357 -0.01 -12.55 11.48
CA THR A 357 0.97 -12.81 12.54
C THR A 357 1.77 -14.06 12.19
N PHE A 358 3.08 -13.93 12.13
CA PHE A 358 4.03 -15.00 11.89
C PHE A 358 4.99 -15.07 13.08
N ASN A 359 4.88 -16.13 13.88
CA ASN A 359 5.75 -16.37 15.03
C ASN A 359 6.58 -17.63 14.81
N LYS A 360 7.90 -17.52 14.96
CA LYS A 360 8.85 -18.64 14.77
C LYS A 360 8.69 -19.33 13.42
N VAL A 361 8.65 -18.53 12.36
CA VAL A 361 8.57 -19.02 10.99
C VAL A 361 9.96 -19.10 10.37
N SER A 362 10.30 -20.25 9.80
CA SER A 362 11.50 -20.46 8.98
C SER A 362 11.09 -20.50 7.52
N ALA A 363 11.56 -19.54 6.71
CA ALA A 363 11.20 -19.48 5.29
C ALA A 363 12.25 -18.90 4.34
N THR A 364 12.16 -19.26 3.07
CA THR A 364 12.96 -18.62 2.02
C THR A 364 12.30 -17.30 1.60
N MET A 365 11.01 -17.31 1.29
CA MET A 365 10.24 -16.13 0.90
C MET A 365 8.99 -15.98 1.75
N LEU A 366 8.75 -14.76 2.22
CA LEU A 366 7.50 -14.36 2.86
C LEU A 366 6.94 -13.12 2.14
N GLU A 367 5.91 -13.31 1.31
CA GLU A 367 5.23 -12.25 0.57
C GLU A 367 3.86 -11.94 1.18
N LEU A 368 3.67 -10.69 1.62
CA LEU A 368 2.54 -10.28 2.46
C LEU A 368 1.85 -9.03 1.89
N ASP A 369 0.58 -9.15 1.52
CA ASP A 369 -0.25 -8.06 0.99
C ASP A 369 -1.43 -7.76 1.92
N GLY A 370 -1.45 -6.58 2.54
CA GLY A 370 -2.53 -6.10 3.39
C GLY A 370 -3.20 -4.84 2.85
N VAL A 371 -4.54 -4.74 2.95
CA VAL A 371 -5.23 -3.46 2.74
C VAL A 371 -5.43 -2.76 4.07
N ASN A 372 -6.24 -3.31 4.98
CA ASN A 372 -6.51 -2.74 6.30
C ASN A 372 -6.11 -3.73 7.40
N GLY A 373 -4.95 -3.51 8.02
CA GLY A 373 -4.45 -4.44 9.03
C GLY A 373 -2.99 -4.27 9.38
N SER A 374 -2.53 -5.08 10.33
CA SER A 374 -1.13 -5.09 10.77
C SER A 374 -0.45 -6.39 10.41
N ILE A 375 0.82 -6.30 10.00
CA ILE A 375 1.71 -7.44 9.83
C ILE A 375 2.66 -7.49 11.02
N THR A 376 2.80 -8.66 11.65
CA THR A 376 3.76 -8.91 12.73
C THR A 376 4.57 -10.15 12.41
N ILE A 377 5.89 -10.02 12.37
CA ILE A 377 6.84 -11.13 12.18
C ILE A 377 7.78 -11.15 13.38
N THR A 378 7.81 -12.27 14.10
CA THR A 378 8.55 -12.41 15.36
C THR A 378 9.27 -13.75 15.45
N ASP A 379 10.48 -13.74 15.99
CA ASP A 379 11.29 -14.93 16.28
C ASP A 379 11.52 -15.88 15.07
N GLY A 380 11.41 -15.38 13.83
CA GLY A 380 11.62 -16.16 12.62
C GLY A 380 13.05 -16.13 12.08
N SER A 381 13.33 -17.03 11.14
CA SER A 381 14.55 -17.06 10.31
C SER A 381 14.16 -17.07 8.84
N ILE A 382 14.28 -15.92 8.18
CA ILE A 382 13.71 -15.70 6.85
C ILE A 382 14.77 -15.12 5.90
N VAL A 383 14.87 -15.66 4.70
CA VAL A 383 15.81 -15.13 3.70
C VAL A 383 15.29 -13.82 3.13
N ASP A 384 14.09 -13.81 2.55
CA ASP A 384 13.47 -12.63 1.95
C ASP A 384 12.06 -12.36 2.50
N VAL A 385 11.81 -11.12 2.91
CA VAL A 385 10.48 -10.63 3.31
C VAL A 385 10.06 -9.49 2.39
N MET A 386 8.92 -9.64 1.73
CA MET A 386 8.27 -8.61 0.94
C MET A 386 6.90 -8.31 1.52
N ALA A 387 6.69 -7.12 2.09
CA ALA A 387 5.43 -6.77 2.73
C ALA A 387 4.90 -5.42 2.24
N LYS A 388 3.63 -5.39 1.81
CA LYS A 388 2.93 -4.19 1.37
C LYS A 388 1.64 -4.04 2.16
N VAL A 389 1.42 -2.87 2.75
CA VAL A 389 0.18 -2.55 3.49
C VAL A 389 -0.36 -1.21 3.03
N VAL A 390 -1.68 -1.08 2.86
CA VAL A 390 -2.28 0.25 2.62
C VAL A 390 -2.43 1.01 3.93
N ASN A 391 -3.20 0.47 4.88
CA ASN A 391 -3.51 1.09 6.16
C ASN A 391 -3.18 0.16 7.32
N GLY A 392 -2.31 0.59 8.24
CA GLY A 392 -2.05 -0.13 9.49
C GLY A 392 -0.60 -0.03 9.99
N SER A 393 0.06 -1.18 10.18
CA SER A 393 1.46 -1.19 10.62
C SER A 393 2.19 -2.46 10.21
N ILE A 394 3.52 -2.36 10.05
CA ILE A 394 4.39 -3.51 9.83
C ILE A 394 5.40 -3.55 10.98
N THR A 395 5.41 -4.64 11.74
CA THR A 395 6.36 -4.86 12.84
C THR A 395 7.17 -6.13 12.58
N THR A 396 8.49 -6.01 12.58
CA THR A 396 9.40 -7.16 12.46
C THR A 396 10.40 -7.17 13.63
N SER A 397 10.62 -8.35 14.20
CA SER A 397 11.62 -8.65 15.21
C SER A 397 12.10 -10.08 15.01
N SER A 398 12.96 -10.31 14.02
CA SER A 398 13.36 -11.64 13.53
C SER A 398 14.69 -11.59 12.79
N ALA A 399 15.28 -12.75 12.56
CA ALA A 399 16.44 -12.93 11.68
C ALA A 399 15.98 -12.86 10.22
N ILE A 400 16.23 -11.74 9.55
CA ILE A 400 15.82 -11.52 8.14
C ILE A 400 17.04 -11.09 7.32
N ASN A 401 17.38 -11.83 6.25
CA ASN A 401 18.53 -11.46 5.41
C ASN A 401 18.22 -10.25 4.52
N SER A 402 17.01 -10.19 3.98
CA SER A 402 16.57 -9.16 3.04
C SER A 402 15.12 -8.79 3.29
N SER A 403 14.84 -7.51 3.51
CA SER A 403 13.48 -7.03 3.75
C SER A 403 13.13 -5.88 2.81
N SER A 404 11.96 -5.94 2.18
CA SER A 404 11.34 -4.85 1.41
C SER A 404 9.94 -4.59 1.93
N LEU A 405 9.80 -3.55 2.76
CA LEU A 405 8.57 -3.21 3.48
C LEU A 405 8.00 -1.88 2.96
N SER A 406 6.72 -1.84 2.64
CA SER A 406 6.06 -0.63 2.16
C SER A 406 4.69 -0.45 2.80
N ILE A 407 4.42 0.76 3.29
CA ILE A 407 3.12 1.13 3.83
C ILE A 407 2.65 2.50 3.30
N VAL A 408 1.34 2.68 3.07
CA VAL A 408 0.81 4.01 2.70
C VAL A 408 0.53 4.82 3.96
N ASN A 409 -0.39 4.36 4.80
CA ASN A 409 -0.81 5.03 6.02
C ASN A 409 -0.44 4.17 7.23
N GLY A 410 0.66 4.53 7.90
CA GLY A 410 1.11 3.82 9.08
C GLY A 410 2.61 3.72 9.27
N ASP A 411 2.98 3.10 10.40
CA ASP A 411 4.35 2.96 10.85
C ASP A 411 4.95 1.61 10.44
N ILE A 412 6.25 1.62 10.09
CA ILE A 412 7.10 0.44 9.97
C ILE A 412 8.07 0.42 11.15
N ARG A 413 8.12 -0.70 11.88
CA ARG A 413 9.09 -0.94 12.95
C ARG A 413 9.86 -2.22 12.66
N MET A 414 11.18 -2.10 12.56
CA MET A 414 12.08 -3.22 12.32
C MET A 414 13.09 -3.31 13.45
N THR A 415 13.27 -4.51 13.99
CA THR A 415 14.28 -4.82 15.00
C THR A 415 15.06 -6.03 14.54
N TYR A 416 16.36 -5.85 14.33
CA TYR A 416 17.30 -6.92 14.01
C TYR A 416 18.11 -7.24 15.26
N HIS A 417 18.19 -8.51 15.63
CA HIS A 417 18.97 -8.98 16.79
C HIS A 417 20.29 -9.65 16.38
N ASP A 418 20.41 -10.08 15.12
CA ASP A 418 21.62 -10.68 14.56
C ASP A 418 22.31 -9.78 13.53
N THR A 419 23.43 -10.27 13.01
CA THR A 419 24.27 -9.58 12.03
C THR A 419 24.16 -10.20 10.62
N GLU A 420 23.13 -10.98 10.32
CA GLU A 420 22.98 -11.66 9.02
C GLU A 420 22.29 -10.80 7.95
N ALA A 421 21.60 -9.73 8.36
CA ALA A 421 20.94 -8.80 7.44
C ALA A 421 21.89 -8.26 6.36
N LYS A 422 21.49 -8.34 5.09
CA LYS A 422 22.24 -7.88 3.91
C LYS A 422 21.57 -6.70 3.24
N ARG A 423 20.23 -6.65 3.23
CA ARG A 423 19.46 -5.58 2.61
C ARG A 423 18.23 -5.22 3.43
N ILE A 424 18.07 -3.95 3.76
CA ILE A 424 16.89 -3.43 4.45
C ILE A 424 16.32 -2.31 3.62
N LYS A 425 15.08 -2.45 3.19
CA LYS A 425 14.33 -1.42 2.47
C LYS A 425 12.99 -1.21 3.14
N ALA A 426 12.71 0.02 3.53
CA ALA A 426 11.44 0.38 4.15
C ALA A 426 10.95 1.74 3.69
N SER A 427 9.68 1.83 3.27
CA SER A 427 9.07 3.08 2.83
C SER A 427 7.67 3.28 3.43
N SER A 428 7.39 4.48 3.96
CA SER A 428 6.05 4.89 4.38
C SER A 428 5.63 6.19 3.70
N VAL A 429 4.38 6.36 3.27
CA VAL A 429 3.92 7.68 2.78
C VAL A 429 3.57 8.58 3.97
N ASN A 430 2.67 8.10 4.82
CA ASN A 430 2.09 8.84 5.94
C ASN A 430 2.37 8.15 7.28
N GLY A 431 3.65 7.92 7.55
CA GLY A 431 4.05 7.36 8.83
C GLY A 431 5.55 7.21 8.97
N SER A 432 5.94 6.76 10.15
CA SER A 432 7.34 6.72 10.57
C SER A 432 7.97 5.37 10.24
N VAL A 433 9.25 5.41 9.88
CA VAL A 433 10.07 4.22 9.68
C VAL A 433 11.08 4.14 10.82
N LYS A 434 11.03 3.07 11.60
CA LYS A 434 11.86 2.87 12.79
C LYS A 434 12.73 1.63 12.59
N LEU A 435 14.04 1.80 12.69
CA LEU A 435 15.02 0.72 12.57
C LEU A 435 15.86 0.62 13.86
N ALA A 436 15.88 -0.57 14.44
CA ALA A 436 16.86 -0.99 15.43
C ALA A 436 17.74 -2.08 14.82
N ILE A 437 19.06 -1.89 14.89
CA ILE A 437 20.06 -2.80 14.31
C ILE A 437 21.25 -3.00 15.27
N PRO A 438 21.92 -4.16 15.32
CA PRO A 438 23.00 -4.39 16.28
C PRO A 438 24.16 -3.39 16.15
N GLU A 439 24.87 -3.17 17.25
CA GLU A 439 25.97 -2.20 17.32
C GLU A 439 27.15 -2.60 16.44
N GLU A 440 27.47 -3.87 16.43
CA GLU A 440 28.55 -4.53 15.70
C GLU A 440 28.31 -4.65 14.18
N LYS A 441 27.15 -4.19 13.68
CA LYS A 441 26.81 -4.33 12.26
C LYS A 441 27.43 -3.21 11.42
N SER A 442 28.14 -3.58 10.35
CA SER A 442 28.55 -2.67 9.28
C SER A 442 27.33 -2.20 8.48
N ILE A 443 27.16 -0.90 8.28
CA ILE A 443 25.94 -0.29 7.70
C ILE A 443 26.31 0.70 6.60
N GLU A 444 25.65 0.61 5.46
CA GLU A 444 25.53 1.69 4.48
C GLU A 444 24.08 2.16 4.46
N LEU A 445 23.83 3.39 4.92
CA LEU A 445 22.48 3.96 5.04
C LEU A 445 22.24 5.05 3.99
N ASP A 446 21.10 5.00 3.30
CA ASP A 446 20.43 6.11 2.62
C ASP A 446 19.04 6.30 3.25
N ALA A 447 18.85 7.43 3.94
CA ALA A 447 17.58 7.79 4.58
C ALA A 447 17.03 9.11 4.01
N ARG A 448 15.77 9.12 3.57
CA ARG A 448 15.10 10.29 2.98
C ARG A 448 13.73 10.55 3.59
N SER A 449 13.48 11.80 3.95
CA SER A 449 12.18 12.28 4.41
C SER A 449 11.82 13.59 3.72
N SER A 450 10.64 13.73 3.11
CA SER A 450 10.21 15.02 2.54
C SER A 450 9.89 16.03 3.65
N LEU A 451 8.85 15.77 4.45
CA LEU A 451 8.27 16.74 5.39
C LEU A 451 8.53 16.43 6.87
N GLY A 452 9.00 15.23 7.20
CA GLY A 452 9.31 14.88 8.59
C GLY A 452 10.78 15.07 8.98
N SER A 453 11.27 14.21 9.87
CA SER A 453 12.63 14.31 10.45
C SER A 453 13.40 13.01 10.33
N ILE A 454 14.72 13.09 10.24
CA ILE A 454 15.61 11.94 10.33
C ILE A 454 16.37 12.02 11.66
N LYS A 455 16.16 11.05 12.55
CA LYS A 455 16.79 10.95 13.86
C LYS A 455 17.71 9.74 13.88
N ASN A 456 19.01 9.98 13.80
CA ASN A 456 20.03 8.95 13.93
C ASN A 456 20.60 8.92 15.36
N ARG A 457 20.71 7.73 15.95
CA ARG A 457 21.40 7.47 17.22
C ARG A 457 22.53 6.45 17.10
N ILE A 458 22.92 6.08 15.88
CA ILE A 458 24.10 5.25 15.64
C ILE A 458 25.35 6.13 15.79
N GLU A 459 26.27 5.70 16.65
CA GLU A 459 27.56 6.37 16.88
C GLU A 459 28.65 5.84 15.92
N ALA A 460 29.80 6.52 15.88
CA ALA A 460 30.97 6.15 15.07
C ALA A 460 30.67 5.96 13.56
N VAL A 461 29.89 6.88 12.99
CA VAL A 461 29.53 6.87 11.56
C VAL A 461 30.34 7.91 10.76
N GLU A 462 30.67 7.57 9.51
CA GLU A 462 31.17 8.49 8.50
C GLU A 462 29.97 9.05 7.71
N ILE A 463 29.67 10.33 7.87
CA ILE A 463 28.59 11.00 7.13
C ILE A 463 29.07 11.33 5.72
N LEU A 464 28.40 10.76 4.71
CA LEU A 464 28.70 10.98 3.29
C LEU A 464 27.89 12.15 2.72
N LYS A 465 26.63 12.27 3.13
CA LYS A 465 25.73 13.33 2.68
C LYS A 465 24.70 13.66 3.74
N GLN A 466 24.48 14.95 3.98
CA GLN A 466 23.45 15.42 4.91
C GLN A 466 22.76 16.67 4.37
N ARG A 467 21.43 16.64 4.31
CA ARG A 467 20.56 17.79 4.04
C ARG A 467 19.44 17.81 5.06
N ASP A 468 19.17 18.99 5.61
CA ASP A 468 18.16 19.20 6.65
C ASP A 468 17.23 20.36 6.26
N GLU A 469 16.72 20.37 5.04
CA GLU A 469 15.83 21.41 4.52
C GLU A 469 14.36 21.12 4.86
N LYS A 470 13.48 22.13 4.86
CA LYS A 470 12.07 21.95 5.29
C LYS A 470 11.30 20.85 4.53
N THR A 471 11.61 20.65 3.26
CA THR A 471 10.92 19.71 2.35
C THR A 471 11.85 18.63 1.79
N ASN A 472 13.09 18.57 2.26
CA ASN A 472 14.09 17.64 1.75
C ASN A 472 15.12 17.30 2.84
N LYS A 473 14.81 16.26 3.61
CA LYS A 473 15.74 15.65 4.56
C LYS A 473 16.43 14.48 3.89
N HIS A 474 17.75 14.46 3.95
CA HIS A 474 18.57 13.38 3.45
C HIS A 474 19.72 13.10 4.42
N LEU A 475 19.91 11.85 4.80
CA LEU A 475 21.06 11.41 5.56
C LEU A 475 21.63 10.16 4.90
N GLU A 476 22.89 10.24 4.53
CA GLU A 476 23.68 9.14 3.99
C GLU A 476 24.93 9.00 4.85
N PHE A 477 25.13 7.80 5.41
CA PHE A 477 26.33 7.51 6.19
C PHE A 477 26.80 6.08 5.97
N ARG A 478 28.06 5.84 6.31
CA ARG A 478 28.64 4.50 6.43
C ARG A 478 29.13 4.26 7.86
N LYS A 479 28.97 3.03 8.33
CA LYS A 479 29.60 2.48 9.53
C LYS A 479 30.33 1.19 9.15
N ILE A 480 31.59 1.06 9.54
CA ILE A 480 32.44 -0.11 9.23
C ILE A 480 32.81 -0.81 10.54
N GLU A 481 32.49 -2.08 10.64
CA GLU A 481 32.80 -3.00 11.73
C GLU A 481 33.35 -4.32 11.15
N GLU A 482 33.70 -5.29 12.00
CA GLU A 482 34.17 -6.63 11.57
C GLU A 482 33.03 -7.57 11.14
N THR A 483 31.98 -7.04 10.50
CA THR A 483 30.84 -7.80 9.98
C THR A 483 30.54 -7.43 8.53
N ALA A 484 29.84 -8.32 7.82
CA ALA A 484 29.37 -8.04 6.46
C ALA A 484 28.46 -6.79 6.45
N THR A 485 28.64 -5.91 5.47
CA THR A 485 27.86 -4.68 5.34
C THR A 485 26.40 -4.95 4.97
N VAL A 486 25.46 -4.34 5.71
CA VAL A 486 24.06 -4.22 5.30
C VAL A 486 23.85 -2.94 4.51
N VAL A 487 23.10 -3.01 3.41
CA VAL A 487 22.62 -1.84 2.69
C VAL A 487 21.21 -1.50 3.16
N VAL A 488 21.03 -0.28 3.66
CA VAL A 488 19.79 0.18 4.30
C VAL A 488 19.23 1.39 3.53
N GLU A 489 18.01 1.26 3.00
CA GLU A 489 17.28 2.34 2.33
C GLU A 489 15.96 2.62 3.06
N LEU A 490 15.86 3.78 3.71
CA LEU A 490 14.68 4.18 4.49
C LEU A 490 14.05 5.43 3.86
N LYS A 491 12.75 5.39 3.61
CA LYS A 491 12.03 6.50 2.97
C LYS A 491 10.73 6.84 3.69
N THR A 492 10.45 8.12 3.81
CA THR A 492 9.13 8.60 4.19
C THR A 492 8.76 9.91 3.50
N THR A 493 7.48 10.19 3.27
CA THR A 493 7.03 11.49 2.76
C THR A 493 6.66 12.40 3.92
N ASN A 494 5.68 12.01 4.73
CA ASN A 494 5.10 12.83 5.79
C ASN A 494 5.46 12.40 7.22
N GLY A 495 6.25 11.34 7.39
CA GLY A 495 6.64 10.82 8.70
C GLY A 495 8.11 11.01 9.03
N SER A 496 8.56 10.44 10.14
CA SER A 496 9.96 10.53 10.57
C SER A 496 10.70 9.20 10.45
N ILE A 497 11.98 9.26 10.15
CA ILE A 497 12.89 8.11 10.19
C ILE A 497 13.64 8.13 11.51
N MET A 498 13.63 7.02 12.24
CA MET A 498 14.33 6.87 13.51
C MET A 498 15.22 5.63 13.46
N ILE A 499 16.50 5.81 13.76
CA ILE A 499 17.50 4.75 13.68
C ILE A 499 18.24 4.70 15.00
N LYS A 500 18.34 3.52 15.60
CA LYS A 500 19.10 3.29 16.83
C LYS A 500 19.77 1.92 16.80
N ASN A 501 20.67 1.70 17.75
CA ASN A 501 21.15 0.34 18.00
C ASN A 501 20.06 -0.49 18.70
N THR A 502 20.06 -1.80 18.44
CA THR A 502 19.26 -2.77 19.20
C THR A 502 19.81 -2.86 20.62
N ASP A 503 18.93 -2.96 21.61
CA ASP A 503 19.35 -3.05 23.01
C ASP A 503 20.02 -4.43 23.24
N LYS A 504 21.18 -4.49 23.92
CA LYS A 504 21.85 -5.76 24.24
C LYS A 504 21.04 -6.50 25.32
N TYR A 505 20.62 -7.74 25.03
CA TYR A 505 19.92 -8.61 25.99
C TYR A 505 20.88 -9.25 27.00
#